data_AF-A0A7V2LRA7-F1
#
_entry.id   AF-A0A7V2LRA7-F1
#
_cell.length_a   1.000
_cell.length_b   1.000
_cell.length_c   1.000
_cell.angle_alpha   90.00
_cell.angle_beta   90.00
_cell.angle_gamma   90.00
#
_symmetry.space_group_name_H-M   'P 1'
#
loop_
_entity.id
_entity.type
_entity.pdbx_description
1 polymer ?
#
loop_
_entity_poly.entity_id
_entity_poly.type
_entity_poly.pdbx_seq_one_letter_code
_entity_poly.pdbx_strand_id
1 'polypeptide(L)' 'MRRGCTSLGDVQCDECQRLIPYPERYLIIDQEEGAMVRLCLNCCLDKGYARYTEDKGQQTLTFFPEQPYKE' A
#
# COMPACT_ATOMS: atom_id res chain seq x y z
N MET A 1 1.79 7.56 10.25
CA MET A 1 0.38 7.39 9.80
C MET A 1 0.38 6.73 8.43
N ARG A 2 -0.60 5.86 8.12
CA ARG A 2 -0.70 5.18 6.82
C ARG A 2 -1.98 5.60 6.10
N ARG A 3 -1.92 5.92 4.81
CA ARG A 3 -3.07 6.43 4.03
C ARG A 3 -3.18 5.67 2.71
N GLY A 4 -4.35 5.07 2.47
CA GLY A 4 -4.67 4.49 1.16
C GLY A 4 -5.06 5.58 0.17
N CYS A 5 -4.48 5.56 -1.02
CA CYS A 5 -4.70 6.54 -2.08
C CYS A 5 -4.97 5.85 -3.42
N THR A 6 -5.57 6.57 -4.36
CA THR A 6 -5.74 6.14 -5.77
C THR A 6 -4.82 6.97 -6.64
N SER A 7 -4.01 6.32 -7.48
CA SER A 7 -3.09 7.01 -8.39
C SER A 7 -3.86 7.67 -9.54
N LEU A 8 -3.38 8.83 -10.01
CA LEU A 8 -3.80 9.47 -11.25
C LEU A 8 -2.92 9.09 -12.46
N GLY A 9 -1.96 8.18 -12.27
CA GLY A 9 -1.06 7.67 -13.31
C GLY A 9 0.35 8.27 -13.25
N ASP A 10 0.61 9.19 -12.34
CA ASP A 10 1.87 9.93 -12.19
C ASP A 10 2.66 9.53 -10.91
N VAL A 11 2.14 8.63 -10.10
CA VAL A 11 2.77 8.22 -8.84
C VAL A 11 3.79 7.10 -9.08
N GLN A 12 5.02 7.29 -8.62
CA GLN A 12 6.05 6.24 -8.65
C GLN A 12 6.13 5.52 -7.29
N CYS A 13 6.22 4.19 -7.32
CA CYS A 13 6.49 3.38 -6.14
C CYS A 13 7.94 3.57 -5.70
N ASP A 14 8.18 3.93 -4.44
CA ASP A 14 9.54 4.16 -3.94
C ASP A 14 10.35 2.85 -3.79
N GLU A 15 9.68 1.70 -3.69
CA GLU A 15 10.34 0.40 -3.54
C GLU A 15 10.74 -0.22 -4.90
N CYS A 16 9.76 -0.50 -5.76
CA CYS A 16 10.01 -1.15 -7.05
C CYS A 16 10.23 -0.17 -8.21
N GLN A 17 10.19 1.14 -7.93
CA GLN A 17 10.40 2.23 -8.89
C GLN A 17 9.44 2.23 -10.09
N ARG A 18 8.41 1.38 -10.08
CA ARG A 18 7.38 1.32 -11.12
C ARG A 18 6.41 2.49 -11.00
N LEU A 19 5.97 3.01 -12.14
CA LEU A 19 4.85 3.94 -12.24
C LEU A 19 3.53 3.22 -11.91
N ILE A 20 2.77 3.75 -10.96
CA ILE A 20 1.47 3.25 -10.53
C ILE A 20 0.41 3.84 -11.48
N PRO A 21 -0.23 3.04 -12.35
CA PRO A 21 -1.16 3.54 -13.35
C PRO A 21 -2.47 4.03 -12.70
N TYR A 22 -3.23 4.87 -13.41
CA TYR A 22 -4.62 5.14 -13.04
C TYR A 22 -5.52 3.94 -13.38
N PRO A 23 -6.49 3.54 -12.54
CA PRO A 23 -6.81 4.00 -11.18
C PRO A 23 -6.31 3.03 -10.09
N GLU A 24 -5.03 2.62 -10.13
CA GLU A 24 -4.47 1.66 -9.17
C GLU A 24 -4.30 2.28 -7.77
N ARG A 25 -4.56 1.47 -6.73
CA ARG A 25 -4.41 1.89 -5.34
C ARG A 25 -2.96 1.77 -4.88
N TYR A 26 -2.56 2.67 -4.00
CA TYR A 26 -1.25 2.67 -3.37
C TYR A 26 -1.32 3.15 -1.92
N LEU A 27 -0.27 2.92 -1.15
CA LEU A 27 -0.17 3.29 0.25
C LEU A 27 0.87 4.39 0.43
N ILE A 28 0.51 5.44 1.18
CA ILE A 28 1.45 6.42 1.71
C ILE A 28 1.74 6.08 3.17
N ILE A 29 3.01 5.96 3.53
CA ILE A 29 3.47 5.77 4.91
C ILE A 29 4.25 7.02 5.31
N ASP A 30 3.73 7.76 6.28
CA ASP A 30 4.49 8.80 6.98
C ASP A 30 5.55 8.11 7.85
N GLN A 31 6.82 8.32 7.51
CA GLN A 31 7.98 7.95 8.32
C GLN A 31 8.31 9.04 9.34
N GLU A 32 9.23 8.74 10.25
CA GLU A 32 9.81 9.72 11.16
C GLU A 32 10.47 10.86 10.36
N GLU A 33 10.50 12.07 10.94
CA GLU A 33 11.07 13.28 10.32
C GLU A 33 10.32 13.81 9.07
N GLY A 34 9.08 13.35 8.82
CA GLY A 34 8.21 13.92 7.78
C GLY A 34 8.46 13.38 6.37
N ALA A 35 9.32 12.38 6.22
CA ALA A 35 9.45 11.65 4.97
C ALA A 35 8.21 10.80 4.69
N MET A 36 7.76 10.76 3.43
CA MET A 36 6.64 9.94 2.98
C MET A 36 7.12 8.87 2.01
N VAL A 37 6.70 7.63 2.21
CA VAL A 37 6.97 6.52 1.28
C VAL A 37 5.69 6.12 0.58
N ARG A 38 5.73 6.03 -0.74
CA ARG A 38 4.65 5.60 -1.63
C ARG A 38 4.93 4.18 -2.08
N LEU A 39 4.06 3.25 -1.72
CA LEU A 39 4.17 1.85 -2.08
C LEU A 39 3.01 1.43 -2.96
N CYS A 40 3.31 0.82 -4.11
CA CYS A 40 2.30 0.18 -4.92
C CYS A 40 1.66 -1.00 -4.20
N LEU A 41 0.53 -1.47 -4.72
CA LEU A 41 -0.23 -2.56 -4.14
C LEU A 41 0.60 -3.84 -3.94
N ASN A 42 1.42 -4.22 -4.93
CA ASN A 42 2.26 -5.42 -4.84
C ASN A 42 3.27 -5.30 -3.69
N CYS A 43 4.02 -4.21 -3.62
CA CYS A 43 4.97 -3.98 -2.52
C CYS A 43 4.27 -3.93 -1.15
N CYS A 44 3.02 -3.45 -1.09
CA CYS A 44 2.22 -3.51 0.13
C CYS A 44 1.88 -4.95 0.54
N LEU A 45 1.51 -5.80 -0.43
CA LEU A 45 1.20 -7.21 -0.19
C LEU A 45 2.45 -7.99 0.24
N ASP A 46 3.56 -7.82 -0.48
CA ASP A 46 4.85 -8.47 -0.18
C ASP A 46 5.37 -8.11 1.22
N LYS A 47 5.21 -6.85 1.63
CA LYS A 47 5.63 -6.37 2.96
C LYS A 47 4.60 -6.65 4.07
N GLY A 48 3.42 -7.16 3.73
CA GLY A 48 2.33 -7.40 4.68
C GLY A 48 1.63 -6.13 5.17
N TYR A 49 1.78 -5.01 4.47
CA TYR A 49 1.00 -3.79 4.73
C TYR A 49 -0.43 -3.87 4.21
N ALA A 50 -0.69 -4.78 3.27
CA ALA A 50 -2.02 -5.07 2.77
C ALA A 50 -2.23 -6.58 2.67
N ARG A 51 -3.50 -7.01 2.71
CA ARG A 51 -3.90 -8.39 2.43
C ARG A 51 -5.26 -8.41 1.76
N TYR A 52 -5.46 -9.37 0.87
CA TYR A 52 -6.78 -9.75 0.40
C TYR A 52 -7.43 -10.69 1.41
N THR A 53 -8.61 -10.30 1.89
CA THR A 53 -9.50 -11.15 2.69
C THR A 53 -10.73 -11.49 1.86
N GLU A 54 -11.25 -12.69 2.04
CA GLU A 54 -12.54 -13.07 1.46
C GLU A 54 -13.63 -12.78 2.50
N ASP A 55 -14.59 -11.92 2.13
CA ASP A 55 -15.82 -11.71 2.89
C ASP A 55 -17.00 -12.05 1.99
N LYS A 56 -17.80 -13.04 2.38
CA LYS A 56 -19.00 -13.48 1.64
C LYS A 56 -18.73 -13.77 0.16
N GLY A 57 -17.58 -14.36 -0.16
CA GLY A 57 -17.17 -14.68 -1.53
C GLY A 57 -16.67 -13.48 -2.36
N GLN A 58 -16.50 -12.30 -1.76
CA GLN A 58 -15.87 -11.14 -2.38
C GLN A 58 -14.48 -10.91 -1.80
N GLN A 59 -13.50 -10.69 -2.68
CA GLN A 59 -12.16 -10.30 -2.27
C GLN A 59 -12.12 -8.82 -1.90
N THR A 60 -11.84 -8.56 -0.63
CA THR A 60 -11.64 -7.21 -0.10
C THR A 60 -10.16 -6.98 0.17
N LEU A 61 -9.62 -5.89 -0.36
CA LEU A 61 -8.27 -5.45 -0.03
C LEU A 61 -8.30 -4.59 1.24
N THR A 62 -7.60 -5.04 2.28
CA THR A 62 -7.47 -4.32 3.56
C THR A 62 -6.02 -3.87 3.77
N PHE A 63 -5.83 -2.60 4.12
CA PHE A 63 -4.55 -2.04 4.57
C PHE A 63 -4.48 -2.05 6.09
N PHE A 64 -3.36 -2.49 6.66
CA PHE A 64 -3.19 -2.58 8.12
C PHE A 64 -2.37 -1.39 8.66
N PRO A 65 -2.70 -0.86 9.85
CA PRO A 65 -1.97 0.24 10.48
C PRO A 65 -0.62 -0.20 11.06
N GLU A 66 -0.46 -1.48 11.41
CA GLU A 66 0.73 -2.05 12.03
C GLU A 66 1.35 -3.11 11.10
N GLN A 67 2.66 -3.34 11.16
CA GLN A 67 3.19 -4.59 10.59
C GLN A 67 2.73 -5.73 11.51
N PRO A 68 2.34 -6.90 11.01
CA PRO A 68 2.16 -8.03 11.90
C PRO A 68 3.45 -8.21 12.70
N TYR A 69 3.33 -8.23 14.03
CA TYR A 69 4.44 -8.46 14.94
C TYR A 69 5.18 -9.72 14.45
N LYS A 70 6.47 -9.60 14.13
CA LYS A 70 7.30 -10.78 13.93
C LYS A 70 7.55 -11.34 15.33
N GLU A 71 6.94 -12.47 15.63
CA GLU A 71 7.23 -13.28 16.82
C GLU A 71 8.69 -13.76 16.82
#